data_AF-A0A7W1KWZ4-F1
#
_entry.id   AF-A0A7W1KWZ4-F1
#
_cell.length_a   1.000
_cell.length_b   1.000
_cell.length_c   1.000
_cell.angle_alpha   90.00
_cell.angle_beta   90.00
_cell.angle_gamma   90.00
#
_symmetry.space_group_name_H-M   'P 1'
#
loop_
_entity.id
_entity.type
_entity.pdbx_description
1 polymer ?
#
loop_
_entity_poly.entity_id
_entity_poly.type
_entity_poly.pdbx_seq_one_letter_code
_entity_poly.pdbx_strand_id
1 'polypeptide(L)'
;MDDEAPSRMTRPLWMLPAPQARRDEPQCVGGLRLLLMRLMRGENLRRTEAAGLLDTLLDGTATDAQIAAALVALAVKGETVEELTGMAEAMRARARRIKTRHARFIDTAGTGSSHAKTFNVSTAAAFVIAGAGLAVAKHGSRAATSRSGSADVLAALGVNVTATPE
;
A
#
# COMPACT_ATOMS: atom_id res chain seq x y z
N MET A 1 -15.63 54.38 17.53
CA MET A 1 -15.43 53.79 16.19
C MET A 1 -14.21 52.91 16.38
N ASP A 2 -14.44 51.76 16.99
CA ASP A 2 -13.39 50.85 17.45
C ASP A 2 -13.22 49.79 16.37
N ASP A 3 -12.08 49.85 15.68
CA ASP A 3 -11.74 49.02 14.53
C ASP A 3 -10.84 47.86 15.03
N GLU A 4 -11.49 46.77 15.44
CA GLU A 4 -10.82 45.57 15.96
C GLU A 4 -10.40 44.67 14.79
N ALA A 5 -9.11 44.69 14.43
CA ALA A 5 -8.54 43.87 13.38
C ALA A 5 -8.63 42.36 13.73
N PRO A 6 -8.93 41.47 12.76
CA PRO A 6 -9.09 40.05 13.04
C PRO A 6 -7.76 39.40 13.45
N SER A 7 -7.79 38.67 14.56
CA SER A 7 -6.64 37.94 15.09
C SER A 7 -6.11 36.93 14.06
N ARG A 8 -4.86 37.12 13.66
CA ARG A 8 -4.16 36.17 12.79
C ARG A 8 -3.94 34.87 13.58
N MET A 9 -4.73 33.85 13.26
CA MET A 9 -4.58 32.51 13.81
C MET A 9 -3.24 31.92 13.35
N THR A 10 -2.22 32.04 14.20
CA THR A 10 -0.87 31.51 13.96
C THR A 10 -0.93 29.99 13.98
N ARG A 11 -0.57 29.35 12.86
CA ARG A 11 -0.41 27.88 12.82
C ARG A 11 0.65 27.48 13.85
N PRO A 12 0.41 26.43 14.65
CA PRO A 12 1.40 25.99 15.63
C PRO A 12 2.67 25.54 14.91
N LEU A 13 3.83 25.72 15.56
CA LEU A 13 5.17 25.54 14.98
C LEU A 13 5.38 24.16 14.32
N TRP A 14 4.66 23.14 14.76
CA TRP A 14 4.70 21.77 14.22
C TRP A 14 3.89 21.58 12.92
N MET A 15 3.06 22.56 12.51
CA MET A 15 2.31 22.58 11.24
C MET A 15 3.02 23.39 10.14
N LEU A 16 4.18 23.99 10.41
CA LEU A 16 4.98 24.64 9.38
C LEU A 16 5.79 23.59 8.61
N PRO A 17 5.90 23.70 7.27
CA PRO A 17 6.72 22.78 6.49
C PRO A 17 8.18 22.86 6.96
N ALA A 18 8.81 21.69 7.15
CA ALA A 18 10.18 21.60 7.60
C ALA A 18 11.15 22.24 6.57
N PRO A 19 12.25 22.86 7.03
CA PRO A 19 13.29 23.34 6.13
C PRO A 19 13.86 22.16 5.30
N GLN A 20 14.11 22.42 4.01
CA GLN A 20 14.56 21.39 3.07
C GLN A 20 15.82 20.68 3.59
N ALA A 21 15.78 19.34 3.64
CA ALA A 21 16.85 18.51 4.18
C ALA A 21 18.18 18.71 3.44
N ARG A 22 19.29 18.74 4.19
CA ARG A 22 20.66 18.82 3.66
C ARG A 22 20.98 17.58 2.81
N ARG A 23 21.61 17.79 1.65
CA ARG A 23 21.78 16.77 0.60
C ARG A 23 22.81 15.67 0.92
N ASP A 24 23.66 15.84 1.94
CA ASP A 24 24.91 15.06 2.07
C ASP A 24 25.09 14.25 3.38
N GLU A 25 24.02 13.81 4.05
CA GLU A 25 24.14 12.91 5.22
C GLU A 25 24.16 11.41 4.84
N PRO A 26 25.00 10.57 5.50
CA PRO A 26 25.06 9.13 5.23
C PRO A 26 23.72 8.46 5.57
N GLN A 27 23.24 7.65 4.63
CA GLN A 27 21.89 7.07 4.64
C GLN A 27 21.80 5.89 5.62
N CYS A 28 21.65 6.18 6.91
CA CYS A 28 21.21 5.18 7.88
C CYS A 28 19.73 4.86 7.64
N VAL A 29 19.38 3.58 7.55
CA VAL A 29 18.01 3.12 7.74
C VAL A 29 17.62 3.53 9.16
N GLY A 30 16.89 4.64 9.29
CA GLY A 30 16.39 5.08 10.58
C GLY A 30 15.56 3.97 11.21
N GLY A 31 15.76 3.68 12.50
CA GLY A 31 14.86 2.79 13.23
C GLY A 31 13.41 3.30 13.15
N LEU A 32 12.43 2.41 13.33
CA LEU A 32 10.99 2.69 13.18
C LEU A 32 10.53 4.05 13.73
N ARG A 33 11.01 4.40 14.93
CA ARG A 33 10.72 5.68 15.59
C ARG A 33 11.12 6.88 14.73
N LEU A 34 12.30 6.87 14.11
CA LEU A 34 12.79 7.97 13.28
C LEU A 34 11.93 8.12 12.02
N LEU A 35 11.63 7.01 11.33
CA LEU A 35 10.79 7.02 10.12
C LEU A 35 9.38 7.53 10.44
N LEU A 36 8.80 7.07 11.55
CA LEU A 36 7.48 7.53 11.99
C LEU A 36 7.46 9.03 12.29
N MET A 37 8.48 9.54 12.99
CA MET A 37 8.57 10.99 13.29
C MET A 37 8.69 11.82 12.01
N ARG A 38 9.38 11.32 10.97
CA ARG A 38 9.46 11.99 9.67
C ARG A 38 8.11 12.01 8.97
N LEU A 39 7.41 10.87 8.92
CA LEU A 39 6.07 10.78 8.35
C LEU A 39 5.09 11.74 9.05
N MET A 40 5.12 11.80 10.39
CA MET A 40 4.29 12.71 11.18
C MET A 40 4.58 14.20 10.93
N ARG A 41 5.79 14.53 10.48
CA ARG A 41 6.16 15.90 10.04
C ARG A 41 5.84 16.18 8.57
N GLY A 42 5.19 15.23 7.88
CA GLY A 42 4.87 15.34 6.46
C GLY A 42 6.08 15.19 5.54
N GLU A 43 7.19 14.62 6.03
CA GLU A 43 8.38 14.39 5.22
C GLU A 43 8.24 13.09 4.41
N ASN A 44 8.68 13.13 3.16
CA ASN A 44 8.71 11.94 2.31
C ASN A 44 9.89 11.04 2.66
N LEU A 45 9.65 9.75 2.66
CA LEU A 45 10.70 8.74 2.76
C LEU A 45 11.27 8.43 1.37
N ARG A 46 12.55 8.08 1.32
CA ARG A 46 13.17 7.51 0.12
C ARG A 46 12.65 6.07 -0.08
N ARG A 47 12.78 5.55 -1.30
CA ARG A 47 12.39 4.18 -1.63
C ARG A 47 12.92 3.12 -0.66
N THR A 48 14.22 3.18 -0.34
CA THR A 48 14.87 2.24 0.59
C THR A 48 14.38 2.38 2.03
N GLU A 49 14.06 3.61 2.46
CA GLU A 49 13.49 3.88 3.78
C GLU A 49 12.05 3.35 3.89
N ALA A 50 11.25 3.51 2.83
CA ALA A 50 9.88 2.98 2.77
C ALA A 50 9.84 1.45 2.72
N ALA A 51 10.79 0.83 2.00
CA ALA A 51 10.98 -0.63 2.02
C ALA A 51 11.31 -1.13 3.44
N GLY A 52 12.29 -0.50 4.10
CA GLY A 52 12.68 -0.86 5.48
C GLY A 52 11.58 -0.59 6.51
N LEU A 53 10.77 0.47 6.31
CA LEU A 53 9.57 0.70 7.10
C LEU A 53 8.62 -0.50 6.97
N LEU A 54 8.25 -0.89 5.76
CA LEU A 54 7.33 -2.02 5.54
C LEU A 54 7.88 -3.31 6.13
N ASP A 55 9.17 -3.60 5.95
CA ASP A 55 9.82 -4.76 6.55
C ASP A 55 9.62 -4.80 8.06
N THR A 56 9.87 -3.67 8.73
CA THR A 56 9.69 -3.55 10.19
C THR A 56 8.23 -3.78 10.61
N LEU A 57 7.28 -3.25 9.83
CA LEU A 57 5.85 -3.45 10.10
C LEU A 57 5.40 -4.91 9.90
N LEU A 58 6.00 -5.63 8.95
CA LEU A 58 5.65 -7.02 8.65
C LEU A 58 6.38 -8.05 9.54
N ASP A 59 7.55 -7.71 10.07
CA ASP A 59 8.36 -8.62 10.91
C ASP A 59 7.80 -8.84 12.32
N GLY A 60 6.64 -8.25 12.65
CA GLY A 60 6.00 -8.40 13.96
C GLY A 60 6.75 -7.71 15.10
N THR A 61 7.73 -6.85 14.77
CA THR A 61 8.53 -6.10 15.75
C THR A 61 7.86 -4.76 16.14
N ALA A 62 6.93 -4.29 15.32
CA ALA A 62 6.13 -3.09 15.58
C ALA A 62 4.87 -3.44 16.38
N THR A 63 4.50 -2.59 17.34
CA THR A 63 3.22 -2.70 18.04
C THR A 63 2.06 -2.25 17.16
N ASP A 64 0.84 -2.69 17.46
CA ASP A 64 -0.38 -2.26 16.75
C ASP A 64 -0.51 -0.73 16.69
N ALA A 65 -0.14 -0.04 17.78
CA ALA A 65 -0.13 1.41 17.84
C ALA A 65 0.88 2.04 16.87
N GLN A 66 2.06 1.43 16.71
CA GLN A 66 3.07 1.90 15.75
C GLN A 66 2.67 1.62 14.30
N ILE A 67 2.05 0.47 14.03
CA ILE A 67 1.50 0.15 12.72
C ILE A 67 0.40 1.15 12.36
N ALA A 68 -0.57 1.35 13.26
CA ALA A 68 -1.64 2.33 13.06
C ALA A 68 -1.10 3.74 12.84
N ALA A 69 -0.10 4.17 13.64
CA ALA A 69 0.50 5.48 13.49
C ALA A 69 1.20 5.65 12.14
N ALA A 70 1.95 4.65 11.67
CA ALA A 70 2.62 4.70 10.37
C ALA A 70 1.61 4.80 9.21
N LEU A 71 0.56 3.98 9.23
CA LEU A 71 -0.48 3.97 8.19
C LEU A 71 -1.27 5.28 8.17
N VAL A 72 -1.67 5.81 9.34
CA VAL A 72 -2.37 7.10 9.42
C VAL A 72 -1.46 8.25 8.98
N ALA A 73 -0.19 8.25 9.39
CA ALA A 73 0.75 9.30 8.99
C ALA A 73 0.99 9.30 7.47
N LEU A 74 1.13 8.11 6.84
CA LEU A 74 1.21 7.97 5.38
C LEU A 74 -0.04 8.52 4.69
N ALA A 75 -1.23 8.11 5.14
CA ALA A 75 -2.49 8.52 4.53
C ALA A 75 -2.76 10.02 4.67
N VAL A 76 -2.47 10.61 5.83
CA VAL A 76 -2.67 12.06 6.08
C VAL A 76 -1.63 12.89 5.32
N LYS A 77 -0.38 12.45 5.26
CA LYS A 77 0.68 13.08 4.47
C LYS A 77 0.39 13.00 2.96
N GLY A 78 -0.20 11.89 2.53
CA GLY A 78 -0.25 11.44 1.15
C GLY A 78 1.01 10.66 0.77
N GLU A 79 0.83 9.45 0.25
CA GLU A 79 1.94 8.61 -0.19
C GLU A 79 2.53 9.10 -1.52
N THR A 80 3.85 8.99 -1.64
CA THR A 80 4.57 9.25 -2.89
C THR A 80 4.80 7.98 -3.71
N VAL A 81 5.09 8.14 -5.00
CA VAL A 81 5.44 7.02 -5.88
C VAL A 81 6.66 6.26 -5.36
N GLU A 82 7.67 6.96 -4.83
CA GLU A 82 8.87 6.33 -4.29
C GLU A 82 8.57 5.49 -3.03
N GLU A 83 7.70 5.99 -2.15
CA GLU A 83 7.25 5.25 -0.97
C GLU A 83 6.46 4.00 -1.36
N LEU A 84 5.46 4.15 -2.24
CA LEU A 84 4.64 3.04 -2.71
C LEU A 84 5.49 1.99 -3.45
N THR A 85 6.47 2.42 -4.24
CA THR A 85 7.36 1.51 -4.97
C THR A 85 8.25 0.73 -4.01
N GLY A 86 8.87 1.40 -3.02
CA GLY A 86 9.73 0.72 -2.04
C GLY A 86 8.96 -0.28 -1.18
N MET A 87 7.75 0.09 -0.75
CA MET A 87 6.85 -0.83 -0.05
C MET A 87 6.45 -2.02 -0.94
N ALA A 88 6.06 -1.78 -2.20
CA ALA A 88 5.70 -2.86 -3.12
C ALA A 88 6.87 -3.82 -3.41
N GLU A 89 8.09 -3.29 -3.55
CA GLU A 89 9.31 -4.08 -3.72
C GLU A 89 9.58 -4.99 -2.50
N ALA A 90 9.51 -4.44 -1.28
CA ALA A 90 9.66 -5.21 -0.04
C ALA A 90 8.59 -6.30 0.09
N MET A 91 7.33 -5.98 -0.22
CA MET A 91 6.23 -6.94 -0.20
C MET A 91 6.43 -8.07 -1.22
N ARG A 92 6.91 -7.73 -2.43
CA ARG A 92 7.22 -8.71 -3.49
C ARG A 92 8.42 -9.59 -3.13
N ALA A 93 9.42 -9.06 -2.44
CA ALA A 93 10.58 -9.84 -1.99
C ALA A 93 10.18 -10.95 -0.99
N ARG A 94 9.12 -10.70 -0.20
CA ARG A 94 8.58 -11.64 0.80
C ARG A 94 7.52 -12.61 0.23
N ALA A 95 7.00 -12.34 -0.97
CA ALA A 95 5.98 -13.17 -1.59
C ALA A 95 6.53 -14.57 -1.95
N ARG A 96 5.68 -15.60 -1.78
CA ARG A 96 5.99 -16.95 -2.29
C ARG A 96 6.10 -16.91 -3.81
N ARG A 97 7.17 -17.51 -4.35
CA ARG A 97 7.40 -17.55 -5.80
C ARG A 97 6.66 -18.73 -6.42
N ILE A 98 5.95 -18.48 -7.51
CA ILE A 98 5.27 -19.49 -8.31
C ILE A 98 6.13 -19.78 -9.54
N LYS A 99 6.48 -21.06 -9.76
CA LYS A 99 7.20 -21.49 -10.98
C LYS A 99 6.20 -21.73 -12.09
N THR A 100 6.53 -21.30 -13.30
CA THR A 100 5.61 -21.37 -14.43
C THR A 100 6.37 -21.35 -15.75
N ARG A 101 5.77 -21.97 -16.78
CA ARG A 101 6.31 -22.01 -18.14
C ARG A 101 6.06 -20.72 -18.92
N HIS A 102 5.10 -19.90 -18.50
CA HIS A 102 4.74 -18.68 -19.22
C HIS A 102 5.66 -17.53 -18.80
N ALA A 103 6.20 -16.81 -19.78
CA ALA A 103 7.11 -15.69 -19.52
C ALA A 103 6.38 -14.40 -19.12
N ARG A 104 5.10 -14.26 -19.47
CA ARG A 104 4.27 -13.08 -19.22
C ARG A 104 2.87 -13.48 -18.83
N PHE A 105 2.26 -12.65 -17.98
CA PHE A 105 0.90 -12.80 -17.50
C PHE A 105 0.16 -11.48 -17.55
N ILE A 106 -1.15 -11.58 -17.65
CA ILE A 106 -2.05 -10.48 -17.39
C ILE A 106 -2.61 -10.65 -15.98
N ASP A 107 -2.53 -9.60 -15.18
CA ASP A 107 -3.30 -9.46 -13.95
C ASP A 107 -4.42 -8.44 -14.19
N THR A 108 -5.59 -8.72 -13.63
CA THR A 108 -6.78 -7.87 -13.71
C THR A 108 -7.20 -7.37 -12.33
N ALA A 109 -6.40 -7.61 -11.29
CA ALA A 109 -6.68 -7.17 -9.93
C ALA A 109 -6.89 -5.65 -9.87
N GLY A 110 -7.79 -5.24 -8.98
CA GLY A 110 -7.95 -3.85 -8.58
C GLY A 110 -7.68 -3.73 -7.08
N THR A 111 -7.46 -2.49 -6.62
CA THR A 111 -7.26 -2.18 -5.19
C THR A 111 -8.49 -2.50 -4.33
N GLY A 112 -9.66 -2.63 -4.95
CA GLY A 112 -10.94 -2.79 -4.26
C GLY A 112 -11.53 -1.43 -3.88
N SER A 113 -12.38 -1.42 -2.85
CA SER A 113 -12.97 -0.23 -2.21
C SER A 113 -13.73 0.79 -3.07
N SER A 114 -13.93 0.53 -4.37
CA SER A 114 -14.79 1.36 -5.21
C SER A 114 -16.21 1.45 -4.64
N HIS A 115 -16.76 2.66 -4.62
CA HIS A 115 -18.16 2.89 -4.25
C HIS A 115 -19.16 2.21 -5.21
N ALA A 116 -18.71 1.93 -6.43
CA ALA A 116 -19.50 1.16 -7.39
C ALA A 116 -19.53 -0.32 -6.98
N LYS A 117 -20.66 -0.74 -6.42
CA LYS A 117 -20.95 -2.16 -6.10
C LYS A 117 -21.20 -2.94 -7.39
N THR A 118 -20.15 -3.15 -8.16
CA THR A 118 -20.17 -3.98 -9.36
C THR A 118 -20.11 -5.46 -8.97
N PHE A 119 -20.52 -6.34 -9.89
CA PHE A 119 -20.20 -7.77 -9.76
C PHE A 119 -18.67 -7.96 -9.93
N ASN A 120 -18.18 -9.19 -9.86
CA ASN A 120 -16.74 -9.48 -9.97
C ASN A 120 -16.22 -9.32 -11.42
N VAL A 121 -16.30 -8.10 -11.96
CA VAL A 121 -15.96 -7.73 -13.35
C VAL A 121 -14.54 -8.15 -13.69
N SER A 122 -13.59 -7.89 -12.79
CA SER A 122 -12.19 -8.27 -13.03
C SER A 122 -11.97 -9.79 -13.05
N THR A 123 -12.75 -10.55 -12.28
CA THR A 123 -12.72 -12.03 -12.33
C THR A 123 -13.34 -12.54 -13.62
N ALA A 124 -14.45 -11.96 -14.08
CA ALA A 124 -15.04 -12.30 -15.36
C ALA A 124 -14.08 -11.99 -16.53
N ALA A 125 -13.46 -10.81 -16.52
CA ALA A 125 -12.46 -10.41 -17.50
C ALA A 125 -11.27 -11.39 -17.56
N ALA A 126 -10.80 -11.86 -16.41
CA ALA A 126 -9.73 -12.87 -16.34
C ALA A 126 -10.09 -14.15 -17.11
N PHE A 127 -11.33 -14.65 -16.98
CA PHE A 127 -11.78 -15.83 -17.74
C PHE A 127 -11.90 -15.56 -19.24
N VAL A 128 -12.39 -14.39 -19.64
CA VAL A 128 -12.49 -14.02 -21.06
C VAL A 128 -11.10 -13.93 -21.70
N ILE A 129 -10.14 -13.29 -21.03
CA ILE A 129 -8.74 -13.18 -21.49
C ILE A 129 -8.08 -14.55 -21.60
N ALA A 130 -8.29 -15.43 -20.60
CA ALA A 130 -7.79 -16.80 -20.64
C ALA A 130 -8.42 -17.61 -21.79
N GLY A 131 -9.72 -17.44 -22.04
CA GLY A 131 -10.44 -18.05 -23.16
C GLY A 131 -9.92 -17.59 -24.54
N ALA A 132 -9.34 -16.39 -24.62
CA ALA A 132 -8.65 -15.89 -25.81
C ALA A 132 -7.22 -16.46 -25.98
N GLY A 133 -6.78 -17.38 -25.12
CA GLY A 133 -5.48 -18.06 -25.20
C GLY A 133 -4.32 -17.33 -24.52
N LEU A 134 -4.58 -16.27 -23.75
CA LEU A 134 -3.55 -15.52 -23.03
C LEU A 134 -3.38 -16.03 -21.60
N ALA A 135 -2.16 -16.05 -21.10
CA ALA A 135 -1.87 -16.46 -19.72
C ALA A 135 -2.32 -15.37 -18.73
N VAL A 136 -3.16 -15.76 -17.76
CA VAL A 136 -3.68 -14.88 -16.71
C VAL A 136 -3.20 -15.37 -15.35
N ALA A 137 -2.61 -14.46 -14.57
CA ALA A 137 -2.28 -14.68 -13.17
C ALA A 137 -2.97 -13.59 -12.35
N LYS A 138 -4.19 -13.88 -11.91
CA LYS A 138 -5.02 -12.91 -11.20
C LYS A 138 -4.68 -12.90 -9.72
N HIS A 139 -4.28 -11.74 -9.18
CA HIS A 139 -4.27 -11.55 -7.74
C HIS A 139 -5.69 -11.38 -7.21
N GLY A 140 -5.99 -11.98 -6.06
CA GLY A 140 -7.35 -12.00 -5.52
C GLY A 140 -7.38 -11.99 -3.99
N SER A 141 -8.42 -11.34 -3.47
CA SER A 141 -8.77 -11.32 -2.05
C SER A 141 -10.19 -11.83 -1.86
N ARG A 142 -10.50 -12.24 -0.62
CA ARG A 142 -11.88 -12.34 -0.11
C ARG A 142 -12.46 -10.94 0.09
N ALA A 143 -13.79 -10.86 0.17
CA ALA A 143 -14.47 -9.59 0.47
C ALA A 143 -14.01 -9.01 1.81
N ALA A 144 -13.54 -7.76 1.78
CA ALA A 144 -13.34 -6.95 2.99
C ALA A 144 -14.49 -5.94 3.19
N THR A 145 -14.98 -5.34 2.10
CA THR A 145 -16.03 -4.29 2.11
C THR A 145 -17.18 -4.54 1.12
N SER A 146 -17.03 -5.48 0.19
CA SER A 146 -18.04 -5.85 -0.81
C SER A 146 -18.88 -7.05 -0.34
N ARG A 147 -19.93 -7.40 -1.11
CA ARG A 147 -20.72 -8.62 -0.86
C ARG A 147 -19.95 -9.91 -1.14
N SER A 148 -19.02 -9.88 -2.09
CA SER A 148 -18.13 -10.99 -2.44
C SER A 148 -16.85 -10.47 -3.08
N GLY A 149 -15.71 -11.07 -2.74
CA GLY A 149 -14.43 -10.84 -3.38
C GLY A 149 -14.16 -11.88 -4.47
N SER A 150 -13.08 -11.68 -5.21
CA SER A 150 -12.66 -12.60 -6.27
C SER A 150 -12.45 -14.04 -5.77
N ALA A 151 -11.86 -14.20 -4.58
CA ALA A 151 -11.63 -15.52 -4.00
C ALA A 151 -12.95 -16.21 -3.60
N ASP A 152 -13.94 -15.45 -3.16
CA ASP A 152 -15.26 -16.00 -2.78
C ASP A 152 -16.01 -16.51 -4.02
N VAL A 153 -15.92 -15.78 -5.14
CA VAL A 153 -16.49 -16.23 -6.42
C VAL A 153 -15.79 -17.50 -6.93
N LEU A 154 -14.45 -17.52 -6.92
CA LEU A 154 -13.71 -18.69 -7.36
C LEU A 154 -14.00 -19.92 -6.50
N ALA A 155 -14.10 -19.76 -5.18
CA ALA A 155 -14.48 -20.83 -4.27
C ALA A 155 -15.90 -21.34 -4.56
N ALA A 156 -16.86 -20.44 -4.81
CA ALA A 156 -18.24 -20.82 -5.18
C ALA A 156 -18.31 -21.56 -6.52
N LEU A 157 -17.35 -21.33 -7.43
CA LEU A 157 -17.19 -22.06 -8.69
C LEU A 157 -16.42 -23.39 -8.53
N GLY A 158 -16.05 -23.77 -7.29
CA GLY A 158 -15.36 -25.03 -7.00
C GLY A 158 -13.83 -24.98 -7.12
N VAL A 159 -13.23 -23.79 -7.27
CA VAL A 159 -11.76 -23.64 -7.30
C VAL A 159 -11.18 -23.74 -5.89
N ASN A 160 -10.12 -24.53 -5.73
CA ASN A 160 -9.34 -24.57 -4.49
C ASN A 160 -8.49 -23.30 -4.34
N VAL A 161 -9.05 -22.27 -3.69
CA VAL A 161 -8.35 -20.99 -3.44
C VAL A 161 -7.27 -21.06 -2.37
N THR A 162 -7.11 -22.21 -1.70
CA THR A 162 -6.07 -22.46 -0.70
C THR A 162 -5.00 -23.42 -1.22
N ALA A 163 -4.97 -23.68 -2.53
CA ALA A 163 -3.95 -24.51 -3.15
C ALA A 163 -2.53 -23.98 -2.85
N THR A 164 -1.59 -24.90 -2.74
CA THR A 164 -0.17 -24.57 -2.65
C THR A 164 0.33 -23.98 -3.97
N PRO A 165 1.46 -23.26 -3.98
CA PRO A 165 2.04 -22.71 -5.20
C PRO A 165 2.37 -23.72 -6.32
N GLU A 166 2.56 -25.00 -5.97
CA GLU A 166 2.82 -26.14 -6.87
C GLU A 166 1.54 -26.76 -7.44
#